data_AF-A0A6A2Y207-F1
#
_entry.id   AF-A0A6A2Y207-F1
#
_cell.length_a   1.000
_cell.length_b   1.000
_cell.length_c   1.000
_cell.angle_alpha   90.00
_cell.angle_beta   90.00
_cell.angle_gamma   90.00
#
_symmetry.space_group_name_H-M   'P 1'
#
loop_
_entity.id
_entity.type
_entity.pdbx_description
1 polymer ?
#
loop_
_entity_poly.entity_id
_entity_poly.type
_entity_poly.pdbx_seq_one_letter_code
_entity_poly.pdbx_strand_id
1 'polypeptide(L)' 'MHGFGVYSFANGHRYEGAWHEGRRQGLGMYTFRSGETQSGHWQNGILDVPSTQSTSYPVSPVAVYHSKVVNAVQRMQRE' A
#
# COMPACT_ATOMS: atom_id res chain seq x y z
N MET A 1 -5.62 -18.71 5.41
CA MET A 1 -6.46 -17.53 5.06
C MET A 1 -5.82 -16.85 3.87
N HIS A 2 -6.57 -16.74 2.76
CA HIS A 2 -6.13 -16.11 1.52
C HIS A 2 -7.19 -15.07 1.17
N GLY A 3 -6.80 -13.83 0.94
CA GLY A 3 -7.75 -12.76 0.66
C GLY A 3 -7.17 -11.37 0.85
N PHE A 4 -7.89 -10.36 0.36
CA PHE A 4 -7.57 -8.97 0.64
C PHE A 4 -8.16 -8.56 1.98
N GLY A 5 -7.36 -7.88 2.79
CA GLY A 5 -7.75 -7.50 4.14
C GLY A 5 -7.09 -6.21 4.58
N VAL A 6 -7.83 -5.46 5.39
CA VAL A 6 -7.33 -4.28 6.09
C VAL A 6 -6.97 -4.67 7.50
N TYR A 7 -5.72 -4.46 7.88
CA TYR A 7 -5.21 -4.69 9.22
C TYR A 7 -4.78 -3.36 9.84
N SER A 8 -5.52 -2.94 10.86
CA SER A 8 -5.18 -1.79 11.67
C SER A 8 -4.34 -2.24 12.86
N PHE A 9 -3.12 -1.74 12.95
CA PHE A 9 -2.23 -1.95 14.07
C PHE A 9 -2.65 -1.04 15.23
N ALA A 10 -2.52 -1.53 16.47
CA ALA A 10 -2.72 -0.73 17.68
C ALA A 10 -1.82 0.52 17.73
N ASN A 11 -0.70 0.49 17.01
CA ASN A 11 0.26 1.59 16.91
C ASN A 11 -0.23 2.74 16.02
N GLY A 12 -1.44 2.63 15.44
CA GLY A 12 -2.03 3.59 14.51
C GLY A 12 -1.57 3.42 13.07
N HIS A 13 -0.83 2.35 12.76
CA HIS A 13 -0.48 1.99 11.39
C HIS A 13 -1.62 1.18 10.77
N ARG A 14 -1.77 1.22 9.45
CA ARG A 14 -2.82 0.50 8.74
C ARG A 14 -2.23 -0.15 7.50
N TYR A 15 -2.43 -1.45 7.35
CA TYR A 15 -2.06 -2.18 6.15
C TYR A 15 -3.30 -2.61 5.38
N GLU A 16 -3.30 -2.46 4.08
CA GLU A 16 -4.39 -2.81 3.18
C GLU A 16 -3.81 -3.56 1.99
N GLY A 17 -4.07 -4.84 1.87
CA GLY A 17 -3.44 -5.61 0.80
C GLY A 17 -3.85 -7.06 0.81
N ALA A 18 -3.25 -7.81 -0.10
CA ALA A 18 -3.45 -9.25 -0.14
C ALA A 18 -2.68 -9.94 0.99
N TRP A 19 -3.35 -10.93 1.56
CA TRP A 19 -2.84 -11.81 2.59
C TRP A 19 -2.85 -13.24 2.06
N HIS A 20 -1.77 -13.94 2.34
CA HIS A 20 -1.60 -15.34 2.03
C HIS A 20 -1.05 -16.02 3.28
N GLU A 21 -1.81 -16.95 3.85
CA GLU A 21 -1.41 -17.70 5.06
C GLU A 21 -1.04 -16.81 6.25
N GLY A 22 -1.73 -15.68 6.41
CA GLY A 22 -1.45 -14.73 7.49
C GLY A 22 -0.21 -13.86 7.25
N ARG A 23 0.41 -13.94 6.07
CA ARG A 23 1.53 -13.10 5.64
C ARG A 23 1.06 -12.15 4.53
N ARG A 24 1.67 -10.96 4.49
CA ARG A 24 1.42 -9.97 3.44
C ARG A 24 2.00 -10.48 2.12
N GLN A 25 1.17 -10.50 1.07
CA GLN A 25 1.52 -11.08 -0.22
C GLN A 25 0.82 -10.32 -1.35
N GLY A 26 1.48 -10.17 -2.50
CA GLY A 26 0.92 -9.41 -3.63
C GLY A 26 0.86 -7.91 -3.36
N LEU A 27 -0.03 -7.20 -4.05
CA LEU A 27 -0.13 -5.75 -3.92
C LEU A 27 -0.72 -5.35 -2.55
N GLY A 28 -0.10 -4.37 -1.90
CA GLY A 28 -0.58 -3.84 -0.64
C GLY A 28 -0.02 -2.46 -0.32
N MET A 29 -0.77 -1.72 0.49
CA MET A 29 -0.51 -0.37 0.95
C MET A 29 -0.38 -0.35 2.47
N TYR A 30 0.68 0.28 2.96
CA TYR A 30 0.97 0.46 4.37
C TYR A 30 0.94 1.94 4.70
N THR A 31 -0.01 2.35 5.52
CA THR A 31 -0.19 3.70 6.02
C THR A 31 0.42 3.79 7.41
N PHE A 32 1.38 4.69 7.58
CA PHE A 32 1.95 5.03 8.88
C PHE A 32 1.05 6.00 9.62
N ARG A 33 1.16 6.02 10.95
CA ARG A 33 0.45 7.01 11.79
C ARG A 33 0.83 8.45 11.45
N SER A 34 2.03 8.64 10.86
CA SER A 34 2.54 9.94 10.42
C SER A 34 1.83 10.47 9.16
N GLY A 35 0.98 9.65 8.52
CA GLY A 35 0.33 9.99 7.25
C GLY A 35 1.12 9.58 6.01
N GLU A 36 2.33 9.05 6.17
CA GLU A 36 3.09 8.46 5.06
C GLU A 36 2.43 7.16 4.61
N THR A 37 2.28 6.96 3.31
CA THR A 37 1.77 5.73 2.72
C THR A 37 2.80 5.08 1.81
N GLN A 38 3.04 3.79 2.02
CA GLN A 38 3.94 2.96 1.24
C GLN A 38 3.13 1.86 0.55
N SER A 39 3.01 1.93 -0.77
CA SER A 39 2.34 0.90 -1.56
C SER A 39 3.35 0.12 -2.38
N GLY A 40 3.11 -1.17 -2.61
CA GLY A 40 3.97 -1.95 -3.48
C GLY A 40 3.66 -3.43 -3.45
N HIS A 41 4.57 -4.22 -4.02
CA HIS A 41 4.43 -5.67 -4.07
C HIS A 41 5.06 -6.31 -2.82
N TRP A 42 4.26 -7.07 -2.08
CA TRP A 42 4.66 -7.77 -0.86
C TRP A 42 4.94 -9.23 -1.18
N GLN A 43 6.09 -9.72 -0.74
CA GLN A 43 6.45 -11.13 -0.84
C GLN A 43 6.90 -11.66 0.51
N ASN A 44 6.19 -12.66 1.04
CA ASN A 44 6.46 -13.27 2.34
C ASN A 44 6.55 -12.26 3.50
N GLY A 45 5.81 -11.15 3.43
CA GLY A 45 5.86 -10.09 4.43
C GLY A 45 6.92 -9.01 4.20
N ILE A 46 7.72 -9.12 3.15
CA ILE A 46 8.75 -8.15 2.73
C ILE A 46 8.18 -7.32 1.58
N LEU A 47 8.37 -6.00 1.63
CA LEU A 47 8.01 -5.10 0.54
C LEU A 47 9.16 -5.09 -0.48
N ASP A 48 8.91 -5.61 -1.66
CA ASP A 48 9.90 -5.74 -2.74
C ASP A 48 10.17 -4.38 -3.40
N VAL A 49 9.12 -3.73 -3.90
CA VAL A 49 9.18 -2.40 -4.51
C VAL A 49 8.38 -1.38 -3.70
N PRO A 50 9.01 -0.65 -2.76
CA PRO A 50 8.33 0.40 -2.01
C PRO A 50 8.06 1.61 -2.92
N SER A 51 6.79 1.84 -3.24
CA SER A 51 6.33 3.13 -3.76
C SER A 51 5.95 4.01 -2.57
N THR A 52 6.91 4.78 -2.06
CA THR A 52 6.68 5.78 -1.02
C THR A 52 5.93 6.96 -1.63
N GLN A 53 4.66 7.14 -1.28
CA GLN A 53 3.95 8.37 -1.58
C GLN A 53 4.36 9.38 -0.49
N SER A 54 5.55 9.97 -0.62
CA SER A 54 5.96 11.06 0.26
C SER A 54 5.23 12.31 -0.21
N THR A 55 4.11 12.61 0.44
CA THR A 55 3.32 13.84 0.24
C THR A 55 4.08 15.12 0.59
N SER A 56 5.36 15.03 0.97
CA SER A 56 6.22 16.15 1.34
C SER A 56 7.10 16.71 0.21
N TYR A 57 7.15 16.10 -0.99
CA TYR A 57 8.00 16.59 -2.08
C TYR A 57 7.27 16.59 -3.44
N PRO A 58 6.84 17.75 -3.96
CA PRO A 58 6.11 17.84 -5.23
C PRO A 58 6.95 17.61 -6.50
N VAL A 59 8.22 17.23 -6.41
CA VAL A 59 9.11 17.14 -7.59
C VAL A 59 10.04 15.93 -7.56
N SER A 60 9.52 14.76 -7.94
CA SER A 60 10.37 13.67 -8.43
C SER A 60 9.62 12.88 -9.50
N PRO A 61 10.22 12.63 -10.69
CA PRO A 61 9.57 11.98 -11.83
C PRO A 61 9.06 10.55 -11.56
N VAL A 62 9.40 9.96 -10.41
CA VAL A 62 8.85 8.69 -9.90
C VAL A 62 7.34 8.80 -9.57
N ALA A 63 6.83 9.99 -9.29
CA ALA A 63 5.41 10.23 -8.97
C ALA A 63 4.44 9.85 -10.12
N VAL A 64 4.93 9.80 -11.37
CA VAL A 64 4.10 9.49 -12.54
C VAL A 64 3.60 8.04 -12.51
N TYR A 65 4.40 7.09 -11.99
CA TYR A 65 3.96 5.70 -11.85
C TYR A 65 2.85 5.54 -10.79
N HIS A 66 2.91 6.39 -9.76
CA HIS A 66 1.99 6.37 -8.62
C HIS A 66 0.55 6.75 -9.00
N SER A 67 0.39 7.66 -9.96
CA SER A 67 -0.91 8.10 -10.44
C SER A 67 -1.76 6.97 -11.02
N LYS A 68 -1.15 5.94 -11.64
CA LYS A 68 -1.91 4.83 -12.22
C LYS A 68 -2.42 3.86 -11.16
N VAL A 69 -1.61 3.58 -10.13
CA VAL A 69 -1.96 2.62 -9.08
C VAL A 69 -3.02 3.21 -8.15
N VAL A 70 -2.90 4.48 -7.74
CA VAL A 70 -3.93 5.13 -6.91
C VAL A 70 -5.25 5.29 -7.66
N ASN A 71 -5.22 5.69 -8.93
CA ASN A 71 -6.45 5.74 -9.73
C ASN A 71 -7.08 4.35 -9.90
N ALA A 72 -6.29 3.29 -10.07
CA ALA A 72 -6.81 1.93 -10.15
C ALA A 72 -7.47 1.49 -8.82
N VAL A 73 -6.83 1.77 -7.69
CA VAL A 73 -7.38 1.44 -6.35
C VAL A 73 -8.63 2.27 -6.04
N GLN A 74 -8.67 3.56 -6.38
CA GLN A 74 -9.81 4.43 -6.14
C GLN A 74 -11.02 4.12 -7.05
N ARG A 75 -10.79 3.60 -8.26
CA ARG A 75 -11.86 3.18 -9.17
C ARG A 75 -12.57 1.92 -8.71
N MET A 76 -11.86 1.00 -8.04
CA MET A 76 -12.44 -0.22 -7.48
C MET A 76 -13.30 -0.01 -6.23
N GLN A 77 -13.34 1.19 -5.65
CA GLN A 77 -14.19 1.52 -4.49
C GLN A 77 -15.46 2.30 -4.86
N ARG A 78 -15.76 2.46 -6.16
CA ARG A 78 -16.91 3.23 -6.66
C ARG A 78 -17.87 2.47 -7.59
N GLU A 79 -17.71 1.16 -7.75
CA GLU A 79 -18.68 0.29 -8.43
C GLU A 79 -19.40 -0.62 -7.43
#